data_AF-A0A818ZMD6-F1
#
_entry.id   AF-A0A818ZMD6-F1
#
_cell.length_a   1.000
_cell.length_b   1.000
_cell.length_c   1.000
_cell.angle_alpha   90.00
_cell.angle_beta   90.00
_cell.angle_gamma   90.00
#
_symmetry.space_group_name_H-M   'P 1'
#
loop_
_entity.id
_entity.type
_entity.pdbx_description
1 polymer ?
#
loop_
_entity_poly.entity_id
_entity_poly.type
_entity_poly.pdbx_seq_one_letter_code
_entity_poly.pdbx_strand_id
1 'polypeptide(L)'
;MHLKAGVKWLYEAIRNYNVFLNEDDDENGESNDRAKVIKRQRYATRLFLILFIVSFYVLIITTITNPQSVAVTVSNITPELFKQLRSDYGLALSCPCSTISIPYKAFVSNEVSFDPVCTSIFTSRQWIEALYLPNASAYLLIDFRSTASSQFEILADLCSFSNDSIFQSIQEFGTNQFITVQLLPEDQVQSEVNTAIELIQENLHIQVTSIIQFLEVTTQLNGLVTAINTVYSVYIYSTYGYIPGGFPVQTADGLGSCATDSITNPAGFYSISYLNYWDDNYNSYFYYLDAPGELIHMLNASANVSGFFGGCYPLVALLESTLDCLYNDSCLEVLPDYFPALNQVNFSSLLRSNGTNISVNDRLSNLFVNEWLTKINYSTYFTECAASVCTYTKTDWTSVSYTIGLLISLYGSLIIVLRFISTTIVNIASKIEFRLTNTPINFAYFMIRMRKSGSTVVDYRNLIELVQIIAEVDQFYTQKSGTYQVEGSIINETNGQQSVQYIYMKVVSVLFSKVYILAQPNLNLFHIALDYLSCTSQTISKNVNVQLTLA
;
A
#
# COMPACT_ATOMS: atom_id res chain seq x y z
N MET A 1 47.62 56.71 -18.02
CA MET A 1 47.11 58.05 -17.61
C MET A 1 45.58 58.18 -17.74
N HIS A 2 44.92 57.49 -18.68
CA HIS A 2 43.47 57.57 -18.91
C HIS A 2 42.56 56.92 -17.86
N LEU A 3 43.02 55.89 -17.14
CA LEU A 3 42.20 55.22 -16.11
C LEU A 3 41.89 56.12 -14.91
N LYS A 4 42.87 56.93 -14.46
CA LYS A 4 42.70 57.87 -13.34
C LYS A 4 41.74 59.03 -13.70
N ALA A 5 41.78 59.50 -14.94
CA ALA A 5 40.86 60.52 -15.42
C ALA A 5 39.42 59.98 -15.52
N GLY A 6 39.25 58.75 -16.01
CA GLY A 6 37.95 58.08 -16.08
C GLY A 6 37.33 57.82 -14.70
N VAL A 7 38.12 57.34 -13.73
CA VAL A 7 37.65 57.13 -12.34
C VAL A 7 37.29 58.46 -11.67
N LYS A 8 38.06 59.53 -11.91
CA LYS A 8 37.76 60.86 -11.38
C LYS A 8 36.47 61.43 -11.97
N TRP A 9 36.28 61.31 -13.28
CA TRP A 9 35.04 61.73 -13.95
C TRP A 9 33.82 60.95 -13.45
N LEU A 10 33.95 59.62 -13.31
CA LEU A 10 32.87 58.76 -12.78
C LEU A 10 32.53 59.12 -11.33
N TYR A 11 33.55 59.37 -10.50
CA TYR A 11 33.37 59.78 -9.12
C TYR A 11 32.65 61.13 -9.02
N GLU A 12 33.02 62.11 -9.85
CA GLU A 12 32.38 63.42 -9.90
C GLU A 12 30.94 63.34 -10.45
N ALA A 13 30.70 62.49 -11.45
CA ALA A 13 29.37 62.22 -12.00
C ALA A 13 28.45 61.57 -10.96
N ILE A 14 28.89 60.51 -10.27
CA ILE A 14 28.12 59.84 -9.20
C ILE A 14 27.88 60.78 -8.02
N ARG A 15 28.87 61.62 -7.68
CA ARG A 15 28.76 62.58 -6.56
C ARG A 15 27.67 63.64 -6.80
N ASN A 16 27.48 64.05 -8.05
CA ASN A 16 26.52 65.07 -8.45
C ASN A 16 25.20 64.49 -8.97
N TYR A 17 25.10 63.17 -9.12
CA TYR A 17 23.91 62.48 -9.60
C TYR A 17 22.77 62.58 -8.58
N ASN A 18 21.58 62.94 -9.07
CA ASN A 18 20.36 63.03 -8.28
C ASN A 18 19.21 62.37 -9.06
N VAL A 19 18.71 61.24 -8.56
CA VAL A 19 17.61 60.48 -9.18
C VAL A 19 16.25 61.07 -8.83
N PHE A 20 16.17 61.78 -7.69
CA PHE A 20 14.94 62.38 -7.18
C PHE A 20 14.98 63.89 -7.46
N LEU A 21 14.81 64.26 -8.72
CA LEU A 21 14.59 65.64 -9.12
C LEU A 21 13.09 65.91 -9.00
N ASN A 22 12.71 66.81 -8.09
CA ASN A 22 11.38 67.42 -8.12
C ASN A 22 11.48 68.65 -9.03
N GLU A 23 10.75 68.66 -10.14
CA GLU A 23 10.64 69.84 -11.02
C GLU A 23 9.65 70.88 -10.46
N ASP A 24 8.85 70.55 -9.45
CA ASP A 24 7.76 71.39 -8.95
C ASP A 24 8.11 72.29 -7.75
N ASP A 25 9.33 72.23 -7.20
CA ASP A 25 9.72 73.02 -6.01
C ASP A 25 10.22 74.44 -6.38
N ASP A 26 9.85 74.96 -7.56
CA ASP A 26 10.45 76.17 -8.13
C ASP A 26 9.75 77.50 -7.78
N GLU A 27 8.63 77.51 -7.06
CA GLU A 27 7.98 78.78 -6.68
C GLU A 27 7.83 78.92 -5.15
N ASN A 28 8.70 79.78 -4.57
CA ASN A 28 8.56 80.47 -3.27
C ASN A 28 9.30 79.90 -2.02
N GLY A 29 10.56 79.48 -2.14
CA GLY A 29 11.41 79.12 -0.98
C GLY A 29 12.68 79.97 -0.84
N GLU A 30 12.97 80.44 0.38
CA GLU A 30 14.21 81.13 0.77
C GLU A 30 15.46 80.30 0.36
N SER A 31 16.56 80.94 -0.07
CA SER A 31 17.72 80.26 -0.68
C SER A 31 18.35 79.15 0.18
N ASN A 32 18.19 79.25 1.50
CA ASN A 32 18.73 78.31 2.47
C ASN A 32 17.92 76.99 2.54
N ASP A 33 16.64 77.01 2.14
CA ASP A 33 15.78 75.82 2.15
C ASP A 33 15.92 74.98 0.87
N ARG A 34 16.17 75.62 -0.30
CA ARG A 34 16.55 74.89 -1.53
C ARG A 34 17.82 74.06 -1.35
N ALA A 35 18.83 74.61 -0.69
CA ALA A 35 20.08 73.89 -0.43
C ALA A 35 19.87 72.64 0.46
N LYS A 36 18.94 72.70 1.43
CA LYS A 36 18.57 71.55 2.28
C LYS A 36 17.80 70.47 1.51
N VAL A 37 16.86 70.87 0.65
CA VAL A 37 16.09 69.94 -0.19
C VAL A 37 17.01 69.18 -1.15
N ILE A 38 17.92 69.89 -1.84
CA ILE A 38 18.90 69.28 -2.75
C ILE A 38 19.84 68.33 -1.98
N LYS A 39 20.26 68.69 -0.76
CA LYS A 39 21.09 67.81 0.08
C LYS A 39 20.35 66.52 0.45
N ARG A 40 19.06 66.60 0.79
CA ARG A 40 18.18 65.45 1.10
C ARG A 40 17.99 64.53 -0.11
N GLN A 41 17.73 65.09 -1.29
CA GLN A 41 17.60 64.35 -2.54
C GLN A 41 18.90 63.61 -2.92
N ARG A 42 20.07 64.25 -2.70
CA ARG A 42 21.38 63.60 -2.88
C ARG A 42 21.61 62.44 -1.90
N TYR A 43 21.19 62.57 -0.64
CA TYR A 43 21.28 61.44 0.31
C TYR A 43 20.34 60.29 -0.05
N ALA A 44 19.11 60.59 -0.50
CA ALA A 44 18.17 59.57 -0.97
C ALA A 44 18.72 58.83 -2.20
N THR A 45 19.35 59.56 -3.13
CA THR A 45 20.00 58.96 -4.30
C THR A 45 21.17 58.05 -3.90
N ARG A 46 22.00 58.45 -2.93
CA ARG A 46 23.11 57.60 -2.45
C ARG A 46 22.64 56.34 -1.75
N LEU A 47 21.62 56.47 -0.89
CA LEU A 47 21.01 55.32 -0.21
C LEU A 47 20.37 54.36 -1.22
N PHE A 48 19.65 54.89 -2.22
CA PHE A 48 19.09 54.12 -3.33
C PHE A 48 20.17 53.32 -4.07
N LEU A 49 21.29 53.95 -4.44
CA LEU A 49 22.38 53.27 -5.15
C LEU A 49 23.03 52.15 -4.30
N ILE A 50 23.24 52.37 -3.00
CA ILE A 50 23.80 51.35 -2.10
C ILE A 50 22.84 50.16 -1.98
N LEU A 51 21.56 50.42 -1.73
CA LEU A 51 20.54 49.37 -1.61
C LEU A 51 20.37 48.60 -2.93
N PHE A 52 20.44 49.30 -4.07
CA PHE A 52 20.40 48.68 -5.39
C PHE A 52 21.59 47.74 -5.61
N ILE A 53 22.82 48.18 -5.31
CA ILE A 53 24.03 47.34 -5.47
C ILE A 53 23.97 46.11 -4.54
N VAL A 54 23.59 46.29 -3.27
CA VAL A 54 23.51 45.19 -2.31
C VAL A 54 22.42 44.18 -2.70
N SER A 55 21.24 44.65 -3.09
CA SER A 55 20.16 43.75 -3.54
C SER A 55 20.52 43.00 -4.81
N PHE A 56 21.16 43.65 -5.78
CA PHE A 56 21.62 43.01 -7.00
C PHE A 56 22.71 41.96 -6.72
N TYR A 57 23.64 42.25 -5.80
CA TYR A 57 24.67 41.32 -5.38
C TYR A 57 24.09 40.06 -4.70
N VAL A 58 23.12 40.24 -3.79
CA VAL A 58 22.43 39.12 -3.12
C VAL A 58 21.68 38.27 -4.13
N LEU A 59 20.98 38.87 -5.10
CA LEU A 59 20.28 38.14 -6.17
C LEU A 59 21.24 37.31 -7.04
N ILE A 60 22.42 37.86 -7.37
CA ILE A 60 23.43 37.13 -8.13
C ILE A 60 23.97 35.93 -7.33
N ILE A 61 24.29 36.12 -6.05
CA ILE A 61 24.79 35.00 -5.23
C ILE A 61 23.74 33.90 -5.11
N THR A 62 22.49 34.25 -4.77
CA THR A 62 21.43 33.24 -4.56
C THR A 62 21.05 32.52 -5.85
N THR A 63 21.21 33.14 -7.02
CA THR A 63 20.96 32.49 -8.31
C THR A 63 22.12 31.59 -8.75
N ILE A 64 23.35 31.89 -8.34
CA ILE A 64 24.53 31.04 -8.62
C ILE A 64 24.59 29.85 -7.66
N THR A 65 24.20 30.01 -6.39
CA THR A 65 24.34 28.96 -5.38
C THR A 65 23.23 27.92 -5.39
N ASN A 66 22.08 28.19 -6.01
CA ASN A 66 20.97 27.24 -6.06
C ASN A 66 20.98 26.47 -7.39
N PRO A 67 21.31 25.16 -7.38
CA PRO A 67 21.27 24.32 -8.58
C PRO A 67 19.83 24.16 -9.08
N GLN A 68 19.67 24.02 -10.40
CA GLN A 68 18.35 23.84 -11.01
C GLN A 68 18.11 22.39 -11.43
N SER A 69 16.88 21.93 -11.27
CA SER A 69 16.44 20.64 -11.79
C SER A 69 16.10 20.77 -13.28
N VAL A 70 16.88 20.11 -14.12
CA VAL A 70 16.64 20.04 -15.56
C VAL A 70 16.09 18.66 -15.89
N ALA A 71 14.96 18.60 -16.60
CA ALA A 71 14.41 17.37 -17.13
C ALA A 71 15.12 17.02 -18.46
N VAL A 72 15.71 15.84 -18.52
CA VAL A 72 16.33 15.27 -19.73
C VAL A 72 15.37 14.23 -20.30
N THR A 73 15.12 14.28 -21.61
CA THR A 73 14.25 13.33 -22.30
C THR A 73 15.06 12.38 -23.17
N VAL A 74 14.73 11.09 -23.09
CA VAL A 74 15.35 10.01 -23.88
C VAL A 74 14.24 9.33 -24.67
N SER A 75 14.43 9.15 -25.98
CA SER A 75 13.50 8.46 -26.87
C SER A 75 14.04 7.09 -27.30
N ASN A 76 13.16 6.25 -27.86
CA ASN A 76 13.48 4.90 -28.35
C ASN A 76 14.02 3.97 -27.24
N ILE A 77 13.17 3.69 -26.25
CA ILE A 77 13.52 2.94 -25.05
C ILE A 77 13.57 1.44 -25.36
N THR A 78 14.73 0.81 -25.15
CA THR A 78 14.90 -0.66 -25.18
C THR A 78 14.91 -1.23 -23.76
N PRO A 79 14.66 -2.54 -23.56
CA PRO A 79 14.71 -3.16 -22.23
C PRO A 79 16.05 -2.94 -21.50
N GLU A 80 17.17 -3.07 -22.22
CA GLU A 80 18.52 -2.88 -21.68
C GLU A 80 18.79 -1.40 -21.33
N LEU A 81 18.36 -0.48 -22.19
CA LEU A 81 18.49 0.95 -21.95
C LEU A 81 17.66 1.39 -20.75
N PHE A 82 16.43 0.87 -20.63
CA PHE A 82 15.59 1.12 -19.46
C PHE A 82 16.23 0.60 -18.19
N LYS A 83 16.77 -0.63 -18.20
CA LYS A 83 17.48 -1.22 -17.06
C LYS A 83 18.68 -0.38 -16.63
N GLN A 84 19.45 0.13 -17.59
CA GLN A 84 20.58 1.04 -17.33
C GLN A 84 20.10 2.36 -16.72
N LEU A 85 19.14 3.05 -17.36
CA LEU A 85 18.62 4.32 -16.87
C LEU A 85 18.00 4.20 -15.48
N ARG A 86 17.31 3.08 -15.20
CA ARG A 86 16.72 2.81 -13.89
C ARG A 86 17.79 2.55 -12.82
N SER A 87 18.89 1.89 -13.19
CA SER A 87 20.05 1.72 -12.31
C SER A 87 20.71 3.06 -11.98
N ASP A 88 20.81 3.96 -12.95
CA ASP A 88 21.52 5.24 -12.79
C ASP A 88 20.69 6.30 -12.04
N TYR A 89 19.37 6.33 -12.28
CA TYR A 89 18.50 7.41 -11.79
C TYR A 89 17.40 6.98 -10.82
N GLY A 90 17.19 5.68 -10.62
CA GLY A 90 16.21 5.14 -9.66
C GLY A 90 14.82 5.77 -9.82
N LEU A 91 14.30 6.33 -8.73
CA LEU A 91 12.97 6.96 -8.65
C LEU A 91 12.86 8.30 -9.40
N ALA A 92 13.98 8.93 -9.79
CA ALA A 92 13.96 10.17 -10.56
C ALA A 92 13.64 9.95 -12.05
N LEU A 93 13.67 8.69 -12.51
CA LEU A 93 13.29 8.28 -13.86
C LEU A 93 11.77 8.08 -13.96
N SER A 94 11.15 8.73 -14.95
CA SER A 94 9.73 8.62 -15.27
C SER A 94 9.55 8.23 -16.74
N CYS A 95 9.00 7.04 -16.98
CA CYS A 95 8.74 6.49 -18.31
C CYS A 95 7.25 6.19 -18.43
N PRO A 96 6.41 7.11 -18.93
CA PRO A 96 4.98 6.87 -19.10
C PRO A 96 4.71 5.77 -20.13
N CYS A 97 3.81 4.84 -19.80
CA CYS A 97 3.29 3.87 -20.76
C CYS A 97 2.30 4.54 -21.72
N SER A 98 2.30 4.12 -22.99
CA SER A 98 1.27 4.50 -23.96
C SER A 98 -0.04 3.75 -23.71
N THR A 99 0.08 2.48 -23.29
CA THR A 99 -1.05 1.63 -22.90
C THR A 99 -1.04 1.46 -21.38
N ILE A 100 -2.05 2.01 -20.70
CA ILE A 100 -2.12 1.98 -19.23
C ILE A 100 -2.80 0.74 -18.65
N SER A 101 -3.44 -0.07 -19.50
CA SER A 101 -4.27 -1.21 -19.12
C SER A 101 -3.94 -2.36 -20.05
N ILE A 102 -3.27 -3.38 -19.52
CA ILE A 102 -2.80 -4.53 -20.28
C ILE A 102 -3.48 -5.79 -19.72
N PRO A 103 -4.20 -6.59 -20.50
CA PRO A 103 -4.81 -7.81 -19.98
C PRO A 103 -3.72 -8.81 -19.54
N TYR A 104 -3.88 -9.44 -18.37
CA TYR A 104 -2.85 -10.35 -17.84
C TYR A 104 -2.50 -11.47 -18.82
N LYS A 105 -3.49 -12.01 -19.57
CA LYS A 105 -3.25 -13.06 -20.58
C LYS A 105 -2.28 -12.67 -21.70
N ALA A 106 -2.00 -11.39 -21.89
CA ALA A 106 -1.04 -10.93 -22.90
C ALA A 106 0.41 -11.30 -22.52
N PHE A 107 0.73 -11.35 -21.23
CA PHE A 107 2.12 -11.53 -20.77
C PHE A 107 2.29 -12.52 -19.61
N VAL A 108 1.19 -13.07 -19.07
CA VAL A 108 1.21 -14.08 -18.01
C VAL A 108 0.56 -15.38 -18.51
N SER A 109 1.20 -16.50 -18.23
CA SER A 109 0.68 -17.84 -18.47
C SER A 109 0.80 -18.70 -17.21
N ASN A 110 -0.27 -19.40 -16.86
CA ASN A 110 -0.33 -20.30 -15.71
C ASN A 110 -0.38 -21.76 -16.20
N GLU A 111 0.47 -22.60 -15.63
CA GLU A 111 0.46 -24.06 -15.83
C GLU A 111 0.20 -24.72 -14.48
N VAL A 112 -0.86 -25.52 -14.38
CA VAL A 112 -1.26 -26.18 -13.13
C VAL A 112 -1.16 -27.69 -13.30
N SER A 113 -0.44 -28.34 -12.38
CA SER A 113 -0.39 -29.79 -12.26
C SER A 113 -1.25 -30.24 -11.11
N PHE A 114 -2.18 -31.15 -11.39
CA PHE A 114 -3.06 -31.76 -10.40
C PHE A 114 -2.45 -33.00 -9.75
N ASP A 115 -3.06 -33.44 -8.67
CA ASP A 115 -2.81 -34.70 -7.99
C ASP A 115 -2.98 -35.88 -8.97
N PRO A 116 -2.07 -36.88 -8.96
CA PRO A 116 -2.19 -38.05 -9.82
C PRO A 116 -3.53 -38.77 -9.68
N VAL A 117 -4.14 -38.75 -8.49
CA VAL A 117 -5.46 -39.33 -8.26
C VAL A 117 -6.50 -38.77 -9.23
N CYS A 118 -6.53 -37.44 -9.41
CA CYS A 118 -7.51 -36.76 -10.24
C CYS A 118 -7.35 -37.01 -11.75
N THR A 119 -6.18 -37.46 -12.19
CA THR A 119 -5.88 -37.75 -13.61
C THR A 119 -5.79 -39.25 -13.91
N SER A 120 -6.03 -40.09 -12.91
CA SER A 120 -5.88 -41.54 -13.00
C SER A 120 -7.18 -42.26 -13.37
N ILE A 121 -7.10 -43.59 -13.50
CA ILE A 121 -8.27 -44.46 -13.67
C ILE A 121 -9.23 -44.41 -12.46
N PHE A 122 -8.75 -44.01 -11.28
CA PHE A 122 -9.51 -44.06 -10.03
C PHE A 122 -10.66 -43.05 -9.95
N THR A 123 -10.65 -42.02 -10.80
CA THR A 123 -11.78 -41.08 -10.97
C THR A 123 -12.60 -41.37 -12.23
N SER A 124 -12.30 -42.46 -12.95
CA SER A 124 -13.02 -42.83 -14.15
C SER A 124 -14.32 -43.56 -13.84
N ARG A 125 -15.30 -43.39 -14.73
CA ARG A 125 -16.57 -44.11 -14.66
C ARG A 125 -16.41 -45.63 -14.66
N GLN A 126 -15.45 -46.16 -15.42
CA GLN A 126 -15.18 -47.61 -15.47
C GLN A 126 -14.75 -48.16 -14.10
N TRP A 127 -13.92 -47.42 -13.36
CA TRP A 127 -13.51 -47.79 -12.01
C TRP A 127 -14.69 -47.74 -11.04
N ILE A 128 -15.44 -46.64 -11.06
CA ILE A 128 -16.56 -46.42 -10.13
C ILE A 128 -17.67 -47.46 -10.32
N GLU A 129 -18.01 -47.78 -11.57
CA GLU A 129 -19.00 -48.81 -11.90
C GLU A 129 -18.51 -50.21 -11.51
N ALA A 130 -17.21 -50.50 -11.60
CA ALA A 130 -16.65 -51.78 -11.19
C ALA A 130 -16.62 -51.99 -9.67
N LEU A 131 -16.73 -50.92 -8.88
CA LEU A 131 -16.87 -50.96 -7.42
C LEU A 131 -18.34 -51.04 -6.95
N TYR A 132 -19.31 -50.92 -7.85
CA TYR A 132 -20.72 -50.98 -7.49
C TYR A 132 -21.15 -52.41 -7.16
N LEU A 133 -21.82 -52.57 -6.01
CA LEU A 133 -22.41 -53.83 -5.56
C LEU A 133 -23.92 -53.64 -5.33
N PRO A 134 -24.79 -54.44 -5.97
CA PRO A 134 -26.25 -54.33 -5.79
C PRO A 134 -26.73 -54.53 -4.34
N ASN A 135 -25.95 -55.25 -3.53
CA ASN A 135 -26.23 -55.53 -2.12
C ASN A 135 -25.29 -54.75 -1.17
N ALA A 136 -24.72 -53.62 -1.61
CA ALA A 136 -23.81 -52.80 -0.81
C ALA A 136 -24.39 -52.44 0.59
N SER A 137 -25.70 -52.20 0.67
CA SER A 137 -26.41 -51.89 1.93
C SER A 137 -26.49 -53.04 2.93
N ALA A 138 -26.12 -54.27 2.55
CA ALA A 138 -26.07 -55.41 3.45
C ALA A 138 -24.75 -55.50 4.25
N TYR A 139 -23.75 -54.67 3.90
CA TYR A 139 -22.48 -54.61 4.60
C TYR A 139 -22.48 -53.54 5.71
N LEU A 140 -21.55 -53.66 6.65
CA LEU A 140 -21.34 -52.66 7.70
C LEU A 140 -20.91 -51.31 7.08
N LEU A 141 -21.22 -50.20 7.74
CA LEU A 141 -20.81 -48.84 7.31
C LEU A 141 -19.27 -48.68 7.18
N ILE A 142 -18.53 -49.42 8.00
CA ILE A 142 -17.06 -49.44 7.99
C ILE A 142 -16.49 -50.44 6.97
N ASP A 143 -17.36 -51.25 6.36
CA ASP A 143 -16.97 -52.16 5.30
C ASP A 143 -16.78 -51.39 4.00
N PHE A 144 -15.62 -51.55 3.37
CA PHE A 144 -15.29 -50.82 2.16
C PHE A 144 -16.29 -51.07 1.02
N ARG A 145 -16.91 -52.25 0.96
CA ARG A 145 -17.94 -52.60 -0.04
C ARG A 145 -19.22 -51.76 0.08
N SER A 146 -19.50 -51.20 1.25
CA SER A 146 -20.69 -50.38 1.47
C SER A 146 -20.54 -48.96 0.91
N THR A 147 -19.31 -48.43 0.84
CA THR A 147 -19.04 -47.02 0.58
C THR A 147 -18.10 -46.76 -0.59
N ALA A 148 -17.36 -47.75 -1.09
CA ALA A 148 -16.31 -47.56 -2.09
C ALA A 148 -16.80 -46.83 -3.35
N SER A 149 -17.83 -47.34 -4.04
CA SER A 149 -18.35 -46.72 -5.27
C SER A 149 -18.75 -45.25 -5.05
N SER A 150 -19.41 -44.98 -3.93
CA SER A 150 -19.84 -43.64 -3.49
C SER A 150 -18.67 -42.70 -3.22
N GLN A 151 -17.63 -43.20 -2.55
CA GLN A 151 -16.44 -42.42 -2.23
C GLN A 151 -15.66 -42.06 -3.50
N PHE A 152 -15.55 -42.97 -4.46
CA PHE A 152 -14.88 -42.66 -5.73
C PHE A 152 -15.70 -41.77 -6.66
N GLU A 153 -17.04 -41.85 -6.62
CA GLU A 153 -17.91 -40.89 -7.31
C GLU A 153 -17.69 -39.47 -6.75
N ILE A 154 -17.73 -39.32 -5.41
CA ILE A 154 -17.47 -38.04 -4.76
C ILE A 154 -16.04 -37.54 -5.05
N LEU A 155 -15.05 -38.43 -5.02
CA LEU A 155 -13.67 -38.08 -5.34
C LEU A 155 -13.53 -37.56 -6.79
N ALA A 156 -14.21 -38.21 -7.75
CA ALA A 156 -14.24 -37.76 -9.13
C ALA A 156 -14.91 -36.38 -9.27
N ASP A 157 -16.03 -36.17 -8.58
CA ASP A 157 -16.72 -34.88 -8.56
C ASP A 157 -15.85 -33.77 -7.95
N LEU A 158 -15.17 -34.04 -6.84
CA LEU A 158 -14.26 -33.10 -6.18
C LEU A 158 -13.05 -32.74 -7.07
N CYS A 159 -12.50 -33.73 -7.78
CA CYS A 159 -11.44 -33.52 -8.77
C CYS A 159 -11.93 -32.66 -9.95
N SER A 160 -13.12 -32.94 -10.48
CA SER A 160 -13.72 -32.14 -11.57
C SER A 160 -13.98 -30.72 -11.12
N PHE A 161 -14.62 -30.55 -9.96
CA PHE A 161 -14.90 -29.26 -9.36
C PHE A 161 -13.62 -28.43 -9.18
N SER A 162 -12.55 -29.06 -8.71
CA SER A 162 -11.26 -28.40 -8.51
C SER A 162 -10.64 -27.92 -9.82
N ASN A 163 -10.65 -28.79 -10.84
CA ASN A 163 -10.16 -28.46 -12.17
C ASN A 163 -10.94 -27.30 -12.81
N ASP A 164 -12.27 -27.39 -12.78
CA ASP A 164 -13.15 -26.38 -13.37
C ASP A 164 -13.00 -25.03 -12.64
N SER A 165 -12.93 -25.03 -11.31
CA SER A 165 -12.75 -23.81 -10.50
C SER A 165 -11.44 -23.10 -10.80
N ILE A 166 -10.35 -23.85 -10.95
CA ILE A 166 -9.04 -23.29 -11.31
C ILE A 166 -9.04 -22.78 -12.74
N PHE A 167 -9.57 -23.56 -13.68
CA PHE A 167 -9.65 -23.16 -15.07
C PHE A 167 -10.45 -21.87 -15.23
N GLN A 168 -11.62 -21.79 -14.60
CA GLN A 168 -12.44 -20.58 -14.60
C GLN A 168 -11.69 -19.39 -13.99
N SER A 169 -11.06 -19.58 -12.83
CA SER A 169 -10.29 -18.51 -12.16
C SER A 169 -9.12 -17.99 -13.00
N ILE A 170 -8.40 -18.88 -13.70
CA ILE A 170 -7.31 -18.49 -14.60
C ILE A 170 -7.84 -17.73 -15.82
N GLN A 171 -9.00 -18.14 -16.38
CA GLN A 171 -9.64 -17.40 -17.48
C GLN A 171 -10.06 -16.01 -17.03
N GLU A 172 -10.73 -15.88 -15.89
CA GLU A 172 -11.14 -14.61 -15.32
C GLU A 172 -9.93 -13.70 -15.03
N PHE A 173 -8.90 -14.23 -14.38
CA PHE A 173 -7.63 -13.52 -14.17
C PHE A 173 -7.01 -13.03 -15.49
N GLY A 174 -6.99 -13.86 -16.52
CA GLY A 174 -6.46 -13.49 -17.83
C GLY A 174 -7.21 -12.33 -18.49
N THR A 175 -8.50 -12.15 -18.18
CA THR A 175 -9.31 -11.01 -18.65
C THR A 175 -9.12 -9.74 -17.82
N ASN A 176 -8.68 -9.88 -16.57
CA ASN A 176 -8.38 -8.75 -15.70
C ASN A 176 -7.23 -7.91 -16.27
N GLN A 177 -7.25 -6.63 -15.94
CA GLN A 177 -6.31 -5.64 -16.46
C GLN A 177 -5.19 -5.38 -15.46
N PHE A 178 -3.95 -5.51 -15.91
CA PHE A 178 -2.78 -4.97 -15.24
C PHE A 178 -2.71 -3.47 -15.53
N ILE A 179 -2.91 -2.65 -14.49
CA ILE A 179 -2.97 -1.20 -14.61
C ILE A 179 -1.63 -0.59 -14.23
N THR A 180 -0.99 0.09 -15.17
CA THR A 180 0.23 0.84 -14.87
C THR A 180 0.34 2.10 -15.71
N VAL A 181 0.67 3.21 -15.07
CA VAL A 181 0.89 4.50 -15.74
C VAL A 181 2.35 4.63 -16.18
N GLN A 182 3.26 3.92 -15.51
CA GLN A 182 4.69 3.98 -15.78
C GLN A 182 5.23 2.59 -16.13
N LEU A 183 6.27 2.55 -16.96
CA LEU A 183 6.98 1.32 -17.24
C LEU A 183 7.65 0.82 -15.95
N LEU A 184 7.27 -0.39 -15.53
CA LEU A 184 7.80 -1.01 -14.32
C LEU A 184 9.00 -1.91 -14.65
N PRO A 185 9.98 -2.01 -13.74
CA PRO A 185 11.04 -3.00 -13.84
C PRO A 185 10.51 -4.43 -13.62
N GLU A 186 11.26 -5.40 -14.15
CA GLU A 186 10.85 -6.81 -14.22
C GLU A 186 10.53 -7.42 -12.85
N ASP A 187 11.31 -7.10 -11.84
CA ASP A 187 11.10 -7.52 -10.45
C ASP A 187 9.78 -7.00 -9.87
N GLN A 188 9.41 -5.76 -10.18
CA GLN A 188 8.14 -5.18 -9.75
C GLN A 188 6.95 -5.83 -10.46
N VAL A 189 7.04 -6.03 -11.79
CA VAL A 189 5.99 -6.75 -12.54
C VAL A 189 5.80 -8.17 -11.98
N GLN A 190 6.91 -8.87 -11.70
CA GLN A 190 6.87 -10.20 -11.11
C GLN A 190 6.22 -10.19 -9.73
N SER A 191 6.57 -9.23 -8.87
CA SER A 191 5.98 -9.10 -7.54
C SER A 191 4.48 -8.83 -7.58
N GLU A 192 4.03 -7.89 -8.42
CA GLU A 192 2.62 -7.54 -8.56
C GLU A 192 1.79 -8.72 -9.10
N VAL A 193 2.30 -9.42 -10.12
CA VAL A 193 1.64 -10.59 -10.68
C VAL A 193 1.61 -11.75 -9.68
N ASN A 194 2.71 -12.03 -8.97
CA ASN A 194 2.73 -13.07 -7.95
C ASN A 194 1.72 -12.77 -6.84
N THR A 195 1.66 -11.51 -6.37
CA THR A 195 0.69 -11.08 -5.36
C THR A 195 -0.76 -11.28 -5.86
N ALA A 196 -1.02 -10.99 -7.13
CA ALA A 196 -2.34 -11.20 -7.74
C ALA A 196 -2.70 -12.70 -7.85
N ILE A 197 -1.73 -13.57 -8.15
CA ILE A 197 -1.92 -15.02 -8.18
C ILE A 197 -2.14 -15.59 -6.77
N GLU A 198 -1.35 -15.15 -5.78
CA GLU A 198 -1.54 -15.54 -4.38
C GLU A 198 -2.94 -15.19 -3.88
N LEU A 199 -3.45 -14.00 -4.23
CA LEU A 199 -4.82 -13.60 -3.92
C LEU A 199 -5.88 -14.53 -4.55
N ILE A 200 -5.65 -15.02 -5.77
CA ILE A 200 -6.55 -15.98 -6.42
C ILE A 200 -6.53 -17.32 -5.69
N GLN A 201 -5.35 -17.81 -5.33
CA GLN A 201 -5.18 -19.06 -4.60
C GLN A 201 -5.90 -19.01 -3.24
N GLU A 202 -5.75 -17.92 -2.49
CA GLU A 202 -6.45 -17.70 -1.23
C GLU A 202 -7.97 -17.65 -1.40
N ASN A 203 -8.47 -16.94 -2.41
CA ASN A 203 -9.90 -16.88 -2.69
C ASN A 203 -10.48 -18.26 -3.04
N LEU A 204 -9.75 -19.04 -3.84
CA LEU A 204 -10.14 -20.41 -4.18
C LEU A 204 -10.17 -21.33 -2.95
N HIS A 205 -9.16 -21.24 -2.08
CA HIS A 205 -9.12 -21.98 -0.81
C HIS A 205 -10.33 -21.67 0.08
N ILE A 206 -10.69 -20.40 0.22
CA ILE A 206 -11.86 -19.96 1.00
C ILE A 206 -13.16 -20.52 0.40
N GLN A 207 -13.31 -20.45 -0.94
CA GLN A 207 -14.50 -20.96 -1.62
C GLN A 207 -14.68 -22.47 -1.40
N VAL A 208 -13.60 -23.24 -1.55
CA VAL A 208 -13.63 -24.70 -1.36
C VAL A 208 -13.99 -25.05 0.08
N THR A 209 -13.35 -24.40 1.05
CA THR A 209 -13.63 -24.63 2.47
C THR A 209 -15.11 -24.34 2.79
N SER A 210 -15.65 -23.26 2.25
CA SER A 210 -17.06 -22.93 2.40
C SER A 210 -18.00 -23.97 1.78
N ILE A 211 -17.63 -24.56 0.63
CA ILE A 211 -18.42 -25.59 -0.05
C ILE A 211 -18.38 -26.91 0.74
N ILE A 212 -17.21 -27.31 1.24
CA ILE A 212 -17.08 -28.51 2.09
C ILE A 212 -17.96 -28.38 3.32
N GLN A 213 -17.85 -27.27 4.05
CA GLN A 213 -18.67 -27.03 5.24
C GLN A 213 -20.16 -27.04 4.93
N PHE A 214 -20.55 -26.44 3.79
CA PHE A 214 -21.93 -26.49 3.33
C PHE A 214 -22.40 -27.93 3.06
N LEU A 215 -21.58 -28.74 2.39
CA LEU A 215 -21.90 -30.14 2.07
C LEU A 215 -21.97 -31.00 3.34
N GLU A 216 -21.06 -30.83 4.30
CA GLU A 216 -21.09 -31.54 5.58
C GLU A 216 -22.36 -31.23 6.38
N VAL A 217 -22.71 -29.95 6.54
CA VAL A 217 -23.93 -29.54 7.25
C VAL A 217 -25.19 -30.02 6.53
N THR A 218 -25.21 -29.91 5.20
CA THR A 218 -26.34 -30.32 4.37
C THR A 218 -26.54 -31.83 4.38
N THR A 219 -25.45 -32.62 4.40
CA THR A 219 -25.54 -34.08 4.47
C THR A 219 -25.97 -34.57 5.85
N GLN A 220 -25.50 -33.94 6.92
CA GLN A 220 -25.89 -34.29 8.29
C GLN A 220 -27.37 -33.99 8.60
N LEU A 221 -27.88 -32.84 8.15
CA LEU A 221 -29.22 -32.38 8.54
C LEU A 221 -30.36 -32.92 7.68
N ASN A 222 -30.10 -33.23 6.41
CA ASN A 222 -31.20 -33.46 5.47
C ASN A 222 -31.80 -34.87 5.51
N GLY A 223 -31.15 -35.85 6.17
CA GLY A 223 -31.63 -37.23 6.24
C GLY A 223 -32.03 -37.83 4.89
N LEU A 224 -31.45 -37.32 3.80
CA LEU A 224 -31.84 -37.67 2.44
C LEU A 224 -31.38 -39.10 2.14
N VAL A 225 -32.32 -39.93 1.72
CA VAL A 225 -32.03 -41.22 1.13
C VAL A 225 -31.48 -40.97 -0.28
N THR A 226 -30.16 -40.86 -0.40
CA THR A 226 -29.52 -40.82 -1.72
C THR A 226 -29.31 -42.25 -2.24
N ALA A 227 -29.33 -42.42 -3.56
CA ALA A 227 -29.01 -43.71 -4.20
C ALA A 227 -27.53 -44.12 -4.03
N ILE A 228 -26.70 -43.20 -3.52
CA ILE A 228 -25.24 -43.34 -3.43
C ILE A 228 -24.83 -43.84 -2.04
N ASN A 229 -25.46 -43.38 -0.96
CA ASN A 229 -25.50 -44.03 0.35
C ASN A 229 -26.56 -43.34 1.22
N THR A 230 -27.19 -44.06 2.14
CA THR A 230 -28.23 -43.47 3.00
C THR A 230 -27.92 -43.68 4.47
N VAL A 231 -28.05 -42.59 5.22
CA VAL A 231 -28.05 -42.58 6.69
C VAL A 231 -29.31 -43.22 7.27
N TYR A 232 -30.29 -43.55 6.42
CA TYR A 232 -31.54 -44.17 6.81
C TYR A 232 -31.67 -45.56 6.21
N SER A 233 -31.70 -46.58 7.05
CA SER A 233 -32.05 -47.92 6.58
C SER A 233 -33.54 -47.94 6.24
N VAL A 234 -33.86 -48.29 4.99
CA VAL A 234 -35.24 -48.48 4.54
C VAL A 234 -35.60 -49.94 4.78
N TYR A 235 -36.52 -50.19 5.71
CA TYR A 235 -37.07 -51.52 5.90
C TYR A 235 -38.44 -51.64 5.23
N ILE A 236 -38.75 -52.85 4.75
CA ILE A 236 -40.03 -53.17 4.11
C ILE A 236 -40.74 -54.21 4.99
N TYR A 237 -41.84 -53.83 5.66
CA TYR A 237 -42.68 -54.79 6.36
C TYR A 237 -43.46 -55.66 5.37
N SER A 238 -43.31 -56.99 5.45
CA SER A 238 -43.92 -57.91 4.47
C SER A 238 -45.39 -58.23 4.73
N THR A 239 -45.99 -57.81 5.86
CA THR A 239 -47.24 -58.47 6.31
C THR A 239 -48.54 -57.67 6.16
N TYR A 240 -48.58 -56.32 6.10
CA TYR A 240 -49.87 -55.58 6.09
C TYR A 240 -49.97 -54.28 5.28
N GLY A 241 -49.09 -54.06 4.30
CA GLY A 241 -49.14 -52.88 3.43
C GLY A 241 -47.89 -52.03 3.59
N TYR A 242 -47.34 -51.64 2.43
CA TYR A 242 -46.06 -50.97 2.29
C TYR A 242 -46.12 -49.56 2.87
N ILE A 243 -45.71 -49.40 4.13
CA ILE A 243 -45.25 -48.11 4.65
C ILE A 243 -43.73 -48.20 4.75
N PRO A 244 -42.97 -47.57 3.85
CA PRO A 244 -41.54 -47.41 4.02
C PRO A 244 -41.33 -46.61 5.31
N GLY A 245 -40.73 -47.23 6.32
CA GLY A 245 -40.19 -46.53 7.47
C GLY A 245 -38.68 -46.43 7.32
N GLY A 246 -38.12 -45.29 7.73
CA GLY A 246 -36.68 -45.09 7.83
C GLY A 246 -36.30 -44.89 9.28
N PHE A 247 -35.31 -45.63 9.76
CA PHE A 247 -34.61 -45.29 11.01
C PHE A 247 -33.21 -44.82 10.68
N PRO A 248 -32.67 -43.83 11.41
CA PRO A 248 -31.27 -43.48 11.27
C PRO A 248 -30.42 -44.70 11.62
N VAL A 249 -29.40 -44.97 10.81
CA VAL A 249 -28.46 -46.05 11.04
C VAL A 249 -27.73 -45.76 12.35
N GLN A 250 -27.86 -46.67 13.32
CA GLN A 250 -27.06 -46.64 14.55
C GLN A 250 -25.64 -47.12 14.22
N THR A 251 -24.64 -46.54 14.88
CA THR A 251 -23.27 -47.00 14.71
C THR A 251 -23.08 -48.38 15.30
N ALA A 252 -22.13 -49.13 14.75
CA ALA A 252 -21.87 -50.52 15.09
C ALA A 252 -21.49 -50.75 16.57
N ASP A 253 -21.28 -49.68 17.35
CA ASP A 253 -20.91 -49.71 18.76
C ASP A 253 -22.04 -49.29 19.72
N GLY A 254 -23.20 -48.89 19.18
CA GLY A 254 -24.32 -48.35 19.96
C GLY A 254 -23.99 -47.06 20.72
N LEU A 255 -22.86 -46.40 20.41
CA LEU A 255 -22.38 -45.19 21.11
C LEU A 255 -22.69 -43.89 20.36
N GLY A 256 -23.12 -43.95 19.10
CA GLY A 256 -23.54 -42.79 18.32
C GLY A 256 -24.64 -43.12 17.29
N SER A 257 -25.41 -42.10 16.92
CA SER A 257 -26.38 -42.22 15.83
C SER A 257 -25.83 -41.47 14.63
N CYS A 258 -25.89 -42.06 13.44
CA CYS A 258 -25.55 -41.31 12.22
C CYS A 258 -26.47 -40.08 12.02
N ALA A 259 -27.58 -39.95 12.77
CA ALA A 259 -28.39 -38.73 12.82
C ALA A 259 -27.77 -37.57 13.64
N THR A 260 -26.83 -37.86 14.54
CA THR A 260 -26.26 -36.87 15.47
C THR A 260 -24.75 -36.77 15.40
N ASP A 261 -24.07 -37.84 14.96
CA ASP A 261 -22.61 -37.97 15.01
C ASP A 261 -22.03 -38.33 13.63
N SER A 262 -20.85 -37.79 13.35
CA SER A 262 -20.06 -38.01 12.13
C SER A 262 -18.95 -39.02 12.39
N ILE A 263 -19.31 -40.26 12.72
CA ILE A 263 -18.35 -41.30 13.11
C ILE A 263 -17.70 -41.92 11.87
N THR A 264 -16.38 -42.04 11.92
CA THR A 264 -15.49 -42.63 10.91
C THR A 264 -14.56 -43.65 11.56
N ASN A 265 -14.27 -44.74 10.85
CA ASN A 265 -13.30 -45.76 11.26
C ASN A 265 -12.52 -46.26 10.05
N PRO A 266 -11.31 -46.81 10.23
CA PRO A 266 -10.55 -47.42 9.14
C PRO A 266 -11.38 -48.45 8.38
N ALA A 267 -11.38 -48.32 7.05
CA ALA A 267 -12.14 -49.21 6.17
C ALA A 267 -11.46 -50.56 6.02
N GLY A 268 -12.26 -51.61 5.92
CA GLY A 268 -11.80 -52.97 5.68
C GLY A 268 -12.89 -53.86 5.10
N PHE A 269 -12.57 -55.11 4.88
CA PHE A 269 -13.55 -56.12 4.46
C PHE A 269 -13.93 -57.00 5.64
N TYR A 270 -15.22 -57.03 5.99
CA TYR A 270 -15.73 -57.77 7.16
C TYR A 270 -16.61 -58.94 6.73
N SER A 271 -16.56 -60.03 7.48
CA SER A 271 -17.41 -61.19 7.20
C SER A 271 -18.82 -60.96 7.74
N ILE A 272 -19.84 -61.07 6.88
CA ILE A 272 -21.27 -60.96 7.25
C ILE A 272 -21.71 -62.06 8.24
N SER A 273 -20.92 -63.14 8.36
CA SER A 273 -21.23 -64.35 9.14
C SER A 273 -21.64 -64.10 10.61
N TYR A 274 -21.28 -62.96 11.19
CA TYR A 274 -21.49 -62.66 12.61
C TYR A 274 -22.77 -61.88 12.93
N LEU A 275 -23.54 -61.42 11.94
CA LEU A 275 -24.77 -60.61 12.18
C LEU A 275 -26.07 -61.43 12.21
N ASN A 276 -26.01 -62.74 11.99
CA ASN A 276 -27.19 -63.61 12.08
C ASN A 276 -27.46 -64.03 13.54
N TYR A 277 -27.75 -63.07 14.42
CA TYR A 277 -28.35 -63.39 15.72
C TYR A 277 -29.88 -63.46 15.54
N TRP A 278 -30.43 -64.66 15.63
CA TRP A 278 -31.88 -64.88 15.65
C TRP A 278 -32.42 -64.49 17.02
N ASP A 279 -33.18 -63.39 17.12
CA ASP A 279 -34.08 -63.19 18.26
C ASP A 279 -35.42 -63.84 17.94
N ASP A 280 -35.71 -64.96 18.61
CA ASP A 280 -36.94 -65.75 18.42
C ASP A 280 -38.24 -64.98 18.75
N ASN A 281 -38.17 -63.77 19.32
CA ASN A 281 -39.37 -63.00 19.69
C ASN A 281 -39.87 -62.01 18.63
N TYR A 282 -39.07 -61.64 17.62
CA TYR A 282 -39.49 -60.73 16.56
C TYR A 282 -39.28 -61.38 15.20
N ASN A 283 -40.38 -61.74 14.55
CA ASN A 283 -40.45 -62.29 13.18
C ASN A 283 -40.04 -61.24 12.12
N SER A 284 -38.84 -60.70 12.25
CA SER A 284 -38.24 -59.72 11.35
C SER A 284 -36.75 -59.94 11.34
N TYR A 285 -36.16 -60.05 10.14
CA TYR A 285 -34.72 -59.93 9.93
C TYR A 285 -34.28 -58.53 10.36
N PHE A 286 -34.06 -58.34 11.67
CA PHE A 286 -33.30 -57.20 12.14
C PHE A 286 -31.84 -57.56 11.88
N TYR A 287 -31.25 -56.96 10.85
CA TYR A 287 -29.82 -56.72 10.85
C TYR A 287 -29.55 -55.81 12.05
N TYR A 288 -29.29 -56.40 13.22
CA TYR A 288 -28.83 -55.66 14.36
C TYR A 288 -27.49 -55.02 13.97
N LEU A 289 -27.56 -53.76 13.55
CA LEU A 289 -26.46 -52.82 13.61
C LEU A 289 -26.24 -52.35 15.07
N ASP A 290 -27.04 -52.80 16.03
CA ASP A 290 -26.78 -52.69 17.48
C ASP A 290 -26.02 -53.93 17.99
N ALA A 291 -24.86 -54.21 17.40
CA ALA A 291 -23.86 -54.90 18.21
C ALA A 291 -23.50 -53.91 19.34
N PRO A 292 -23.59 -54.27 20.64
CA PRO A 292 -23.00 -53.43 21.68
C PRO A 292 -21.52 -53.21 21.33
N GLY A 293 -20.95 -52.02 21.54
CA GLY A 293 -19.55 -51.69 21.19
C GLY A 293 -18.48 -52.69 21.64
N GLU A 294 -18.81 -53.57 22.58
CA GLU A 294 -17.99 -54.72 22.96
C GLU A 294 -17.84 -55.80 21.85
N LEU A 295 -18.75 -55.89 20.88
CA LEU A 295 -18.73 -56.88 19.78
C LEU A 295 -17.91 -56.43 18.56
N ILE A 296 -17.70 -55.13 18.32
CA ILE A 296 -16.78 -54.66 17.25
C ILE A 296 -15.35 -55.09 17.52
N HIS A 297 -14.92 -55.08 18.78
CA HIS A 297 -13.57 -55.56 19.16
C HIS A 297 -13.33 -57.04 18.83
N MET A 298 -14.37 -57.79 18.44
CA MET A 298 -14.29 -59.18 17.98
C MET A 298 -14.42 -59.34 16.45
N LEU A 299 -14.71 -58.27 15.70
CA LEU A 299 -14.78 -58.30 14.24
C LEU A 299 -13.40 -58.03 13.64
N ASN A 300 -12.66 -59.11 13.37
CA ASN A 300 -11.42 -59.02 12.62
C ASN A 300 -11.73 -58.75 11.14
N ALA A 301 -11.23 -57.63 10.62
CA ALA A 301 -11.21 -57.39 9.19
C ALA A 301 -10.43 -58.51 8.49
N SER A 302 -11.04 -59.09 7.47
CA SER A 302 -10.40 -60.11 6.62
C SER A 302 -9.24 -59.52 5.81
N ALA A 303 -9.36 -58.25 5.42
CA ALA A 303 -8.28 -57.41 4.93
C ALA A 303 -8.59 -55.93 5.19
N ASN A 304 -7.57 -55.14 5.49
CA ASN A 304 -7.70 -53.69 5.65
C ASN A 304 -7.48 -52.98 4.31
N VAL A 305 -8.22 -51.90 4.06
CA VAL A 305 -8.02 -51.03 2.91
C VAL A 305 -7.27 -49.79 3.40
N SER A 306 -5.94 -49.85 3.33
CA SER A 306 -5.08 -48.83 3.93
C SER A 306 -5.39 -47.43 3.41
N GLY A 307 -5.52 -46.47 4.32
CA GLY A 307 -5.77 -45.07 3.97
C GLY A 307 -7.18 -44.76 3.50
N PHE A 308 -8.13 -45.68 3.66
CA PHE A 308 -9.56 -45.41 3.51
C PHE A 308 -10.27 -45.50 4.86
N PHE A 309 -11.28 -44.66 5.04
CA PHE A 309 -12.19 -44.70 6.18
C PHE A 309 -13.59 -45.01 5.69
N GLY A 310 -14.37 -45.71 6.50
CA GLY A 310 -15.80 -45.90 6.34
C GLY A 310 -16.55 -45.27 7.50
N GLY A 311 -17.80 -44.87 7.30
CA GLY A 311 -18.55 -44.12 8.30
C GLY A 311 -19.95 -43.77 7.84
N CYS A 312 -20.62 -42.97 8.67
CA CYS A 312 -22.01 -42.54 8.42
C CYS A 312 -22.20 -41.79 7.10
N TYR A 313 -21.19 -41.00 6.71
CA TYR A 313 -21.23 -40.15 5.52
C TYR A 313 -20.03 -40.47 4.63
N PRO A 314 -20.24 -40.94 3.38
CA PRO A 314 -19.14 -41.20 2.44
C PRO A 314 -18.24 -39.99 2.21
N LEU A 315 -18.81 -38.78 2.17
CA LEU A 315 -18.05 -37.54 2.03
C LEU A 315 -17.10 -37.34 3.22
N VAL A 316 -17.60 -37.37 4.46
CA VAL A 316 -16.78 -37.16 5.67
C VAL A 316 -15.70 -38.24 5.77
N ALA A 317 -16.07 -39.51 5.54
CA ALA A 317 -15.12 -40.61 5.55
C ALA A 317 -14.06 -40.49 4.44
N LEU A 318 -14.44 -40.02 3.25
CA LEU A 318 -13.49 -39.73 2.18
C LEU A 318 -12.55 -38.59 2.56
N LEU A 319 -13.07 -37.50 3.11
CA LEU A 319 -12.29 -36.33 3.52
C LEU A 319 -11.18 -36.71 4.53
N GLU A 320 -11.47 -37.65 5.46
CA GLU A 320 -10.47 -38.19 6.39
C GLU A 320 -9.52 -39.24 5.79
N SER A 321 -9.88 -39.81 4.63
CA SER A 321 -9.06 -40.82 3.95
C SER A 321 -7.78 -40.22 3.39
N THR A 322 -6.70 -41.00 3.35
CA THR A 322 -5.39 -40.60 2.80
C THR A 322 -5.11 -41.21 1.42
N LEU A 323 -5.97 -42.14 1.00
CA LEU A 323 -5.93 -42.87 -0.27
C LEU A 323 -4.69 -43.74 -0.46
N ASP A 324 -4.00 -44.14 0.62
CA ASP A 324 -2.74 -44.90 0.56
C ASP A 324 -2.85 -46.20 -0.26
N CYS A 325 -4.02 -46.87 -0.25
CA CYS A 325 -4.26 -48.07 -1.04
C CYS A 325 -3.99 -47.85 -2.54
N LEU A 326 -4.28 -46.65 -3.07
CA LEU A 326 -4.08 -46.33 -4.50
C LEU A 326 -2.60 -46.28 -4.90
N TYR A 327 -1.71 -46.16 -3.92
CA TYR A 327 -0.26 -46.11 -4.10
C TYR A 327 0.43 -47.42 -3.69
N ASN A 328 -0.34 -48.48 -3.39
CA ASN A 328 0.18 -49.75 -2.88
C ASN A 328 -0.38 -50.93 -3.67
N ASP A 329 0.48 -51.55 -4.49
CA ASP A 329 0.11 -52.71 -5.30
C ASP A 329 -0.50 -53.84 -4.47
N SER A 330 0.05 -54.13 -3.29
CA SER A 330 -0.46 -55.20 -2.41
C SER A 330 -1.86 -54.90 -1.88
N CYS A 331 -2.26 -53.63 -1.75
CA CYS A 331 -3.63 -53.27 -1.36
C CYS A 331 -4.58 -53.41 -2.56
N LEU A 332 -4.14 -52.93 -3.73
CA LEU A 332 -4.90 -52.99 -4.97
C LEU A 332 -5.19 -54.42 -5.45
N GLU A 333 -4.23 -55.35 -5.25
CA GLU A 333 -4.37 -56.76 -5.60
C GLU A 333 -5.48 -57.48 -4.82
N VAL A 334 -5.88 -56.97 -3.65
CA VAL A 334 -6.93 -57.56 -2.81
C VAL A 334 -8.33 -57.12 -3.27
N LEU A 335 -8.46 -55.98 -3.94
CA LEU A 335 -9.78 -55.43 -4.30
C LEU A 335 -10.61 -56.34 -5.23
N PRO A 336 -10.05 -57.00 -6.26
CA PRO A 336 -10.80 -57.89 -7.16
C PRO A 336 -11.47 -59.09 -6.47
N ASP A 337 -10.95 -59.54 -5.31
CA ASP A 337 -11.56 -60.61 -4.52
C ASP A 337 -12.94 -60.21 -3.95
N TYR A 338 -13.11 -58.91 -3.70
CA TYR A 338 -14.33 -58.33 -3.12
C TYR A 338 -15.20 -57.60 -4.15
N PHE A 339 -14.60 -57.16 -5.26
CA PHE A 339 -15.28 -56.52 -6.38
C PHE A 339 -14.93 -57.24 -7.69
N PRO A 340 -15.64 -58.34 -8.04
CA PRO A 340 -15.29 -59.18 -9.17
C PRO A 340 -15.24 -58.46 -10.53
N ALA A 341 -15.98 -57.35 -10.68
CA ALA A 341 -16.00 -56.53 -11.89
C ALA A 341 -14.65 -55.82 -12.13
N LEU A 342 -13.83 -55.60 -11.10
CA LEU A 342 -12.48 -55.01 -11.26
C LEU A 342 -11.55 -55.86 -12.12
N ASN A 343 -11.80 -57.18 -12.25
CA ASN A 343 -11.01 -58.06 -13.13
C ASN A 343 -11.08 -57.65 -14.62
N GLN A 344 -12.06 -56.82 -14.99
CA GLN A 344 -12.24 -56.29 -16.35
C GLN A 344 -11.68 -54.87 -16.51
N VAL A 345 -11.15 -54.29 -15.43
CA VAL A 345 -10.57 -52.94 -15.41
C VAL A 345 -9.05 -53.06 -15.39
N ASN A 346 -8.37 -52.35 -16.29
CA ASN A 346 -6.92 -52.28 -16.26
C ASN A 346 -6.51 -51.09 -15.38
N PHE A 347 -5.95 -51.38 -14.22
CA PHE A 347 -5.46 -50.37 -13.28
C PHE A 347 -4.10 -50.79 -12.72
N SER A 348 -3.32 -49.80 -12.33
CA SER A 348 -2.04 -49.96 -11.65
C SER A 348 -1.96 -48.99 -10.49
N SER A 349 -1.09 -49.25 -9.52
CA SER A 349 -0.83 -48.26 -8.48
C SER A 349 -0.32 -46.94 -9.07
N LEU A 350 -0.61 -45.86 -8.36
CA LEU A 350 -0.06 -44.55 -8.65
C LEU A 350 1.40 -44.51 -8.22
N LEU A 351 2.23 -43.81 -8.99
CA LEU A 351 3.59 -43.52 -8.59
C LEU A 351 3.55 -42.62 -7.36
N ARG A 352 4.13 -43.09 -6.26
CA ARG A 352 4.25 -42.31 -5.03
C ARG A 352 5.21 -41.15 -5.27
N SER A 353 4.68 -39.94 -5.48
CA SER A 353 5.47 -38.73 -5.19
C SER A 353 5.77 -38.74 -3.69
N ASN A 354 6.98 -38.31 -3.29
CA ASN A 354 7.52 -38.46 -1.93
C ASN A 354 6.44 -38.43 -0.83
N GLY A 355 6.32 -39.56 -0.13
CA GLY A 355 5.16 -39.92 0.69
C GLY A 355 4.76 -38.86 1.70
N THR A 356 3.63 -38.23 1.46
CA THR A 356 2.95 -37.40 2.45
C THR A 356 1.61 -38.06 2.76
N ASN A 357 1.45 -38.47 4.03
CA ASN A 357 0.22 -39.04 4.60
C ASN A 357 -0.82 -37.91 4.76
N ILE A 358 -1.26 -37.36 3.62
CA ILE A 358 -2.14 -36.18 3.53
C ILE A 358 -3.56 -36.69 3.28
N SER A 359 -4.50 -36.17 4.06
CA SER A 359 -5.92 -36.50 3.91
C SER A 359 -6.49 -35.93 2.60
N VAL A 360 -7.61 -36.48 2.12
CA VAL A 360 -8.33 -35.90 0.97
C VAL A 360 -8.79 -34.49 1.30
N ASN A 361 -9.18 -34.21 2.55
CA ASN A 361 -9.52 -32.87 2.98
C ASN A 361 -8.37 -31.88 2.77
N ASP A 362 -7.17 -32.26 3.18
CA ASP A 362 -5.98 -31.42 3.00
C ASP A 362 -5.64 -31.25 1.50
N ARG A 363 -5.76 -32.31 0.69
CA ARG A 363 -5.58 -32.21 -0.78
C ARG A 363 -6.60 -31.27 -1.40
N LEU A 364 -7.87 -31.42 -1.02
CA LEU A 364 -8.98 -30.61 -1.51
C LEU A 364 -8.86 -29.16 -1.03
N SER A 365 -8.31 -28.90 0.15
CA SER A 365 -8.04 -27.55 0.64
C SER A 365 -7.13 -26.76 -0.32
N ASN A 366 -6.26 -27.46 -1.05
CA ASN A 366 -5.45 -26.90 -2.15
C ASN A 366 -5.97 -27.30 -3.54
N LEU A 367 -7.26 -27.63 -3.68
CA LEU A 367 -7.93 -28.03 -4.94
C LEU A 367 -7.19 -29.16 -5.70
N PHE A 368 -6.58 -30.09 -4.97
CA PHE A 368 -5.74 -31.14 -5.54
C PHE A 368 -4.62 -30.61 -6.44
N VAL A 369 -4.14 -29.37 -6.21
CA VAL A 369 -3.01 -28.81 -6.93
C VAL A 369 -1.72 -29.31 -6.30
N ASN A 370 -0.85 -29.89 -7.13
CA ASN A 370 0.51 -30.24 -6.74
C ASN A 370 1.48 -29.10 -7.01
N GLU A 371 1.35 -28.48 -8.17
CA GLU A 371 2.26 -27.42 -8.61
C GLU A 371 1.49 -26.39 -9.43
N TRP A 372 1.71 -25.11 -9.13
CA TRP A 372 1.20 -23.98 -9.89
C TRP A 372 2.39 -23.16 -10.39
N LEU A 373 2.63 -23.19 -11.70
CA LEU A 373 3.74 -22.49 -12.35
C LEU A 373 3.22 -21.26 -13.10
N THR A 374 3.53 -20.08 -12.56
CA THR A 374 3.26 -18.79 -13.21
C THR A 374 4.48 -18.36 -14.02
N LYS A 375 4.35 -18.33 -15.33
CA LYS A 375 5.39 -17.81 -16.25
C LYS A 375 5.01 -16.41 -16.70
N ILE A 376 5.94 -15.47 -16.56
CA ILE A 376 5.77 -14.07 -16.95
C ILE A 376 6.73 -13.75 -18.09
N ASN A 377 6.20 -13.20 -19.17
CA ASN A 377 6.98 -12.72 -20.30
C ASN A 377 7.15 -11.20 -20.21
N TYR A 378 8.23 -10.76 -19.56
CA TYR A 378 8.53 -9.34 -19.39
C TYR A 378 8.73 -8.62 -20.73
N SER A 379 9.29 -9.29 -21.74
CA SER A 379 9.46 -8.70 -23.07
C SER A 379 8.11 -8.34 -23.69
N THR A 380 7.10 -9.20 -23.55
CA THR A 380 5.75 -8.90 -24.04
C THR A 380 5.11 -7.76 -23.26
N TYR A 381 5.22 -7.76 -21.93
CA TYR A 381 4.77 -6.63 -21.09
C TYR A 381 5.40 -5.30 -21.52
N PHE A 382 6.72 -5.29 -21.73
CA PHE A 382 7.47 -4.11 -22.13
C PHE A 382 6.97 -3.57 -23.48
N THR A 383 6.73 -4.45 -24.45
CA THR A 383 6.19 -4.07 -25.76
C THR A 383 4.75 -3.56 -25.70
N GLU A 384 3.91 -4.12 -24.81
CA GLU A 384 2.51 -3.70 -24.63
C GLU A 384 2.40 -2.34 -23.93
N CYS A 385 3.23 -2.07 -22.91
CA CYS A 385 3.31 -0.76 -22.25
C CYS A 385 3.76 0.34 -23.24
N ALA A 386 4.65 0.00 -24.17
CA ALA A 386 5.10 0.86 -25.28
C ALA A 386 5.52 2.27 -24.84
N ALA A 387 6.43 2.38 -23.88
CA ALA A 387 6.92 3.68 -23.39
C ALA A 387 7.70 4.42 -24.49
N SER A 388 7.17 5.56 -24.96
CA SER A 388 7.72 6.29 -26.10
C SER A 388 8.93 7.17 -25.73
N VAL A 389 8.88 7.78 -24.53
CA VAL A 389 9.91 8.69 -24.01
C VAL A 389 10.05 8.47 -22.51
N CYS A 390 11.29 8.40 -22.03
CA CYS A 390 11.62 8.46 -20.61
C CYS A 390 12.20 9.83 -20.26
N THR A 391 11.87 10.33 -19.08
CA THR A 391 12.35 11.60 -18.57
C THR A 391 13.00 11.41 -17.21
N TYR A 392 14.15 12.03 -16.97
CA TYR A 392 14.78 12.04 -15.65
C TYR A 392 15.24 13.44 -15.29
N THR A 393 15.25 13.75 -13.99
CA THR A 393 15.72 15.04 -13.50
C THR A 393 17.18 14.94 -13.06
N LYS A 394 18.02 15.84 -13.57
CA LYS A 394 19.38 16.04 -13.05
C LYS A 394 19.51 17.44 -12.48
N THR A 395 20.32 17.58 -11.44
CA THR A 395 20.73 18.89 -10.95
C THR A 395 21.86 19.41 -11.83
N ASP A 396 21.65 20.56 -12.45
CA ASP A 396 22.66 21.23 -13.28
C ASP A 396 22.89 22.67 -12.80
N TRP A 397 24.05 23.21 -13.15
CA TRP A 397 24.36 24.61 -12.86
C TRP A 397 23.48 25.52 -13.71
N THR A 398 23.10 26.66 -13.14
CA THR A 398 22.19 27.61 -13.80
C THR A 398 22.75 28.08 -15.15
N SER A 399 21.93 27.98 -16.20
CA SER A 399 22.30 28.52 -17.51
C SER A 399 22.38 30.05 -17.46
N VAL A 400 23.40 30.63 -18.09
CA VAL A 400 23.62 32.08 -18.11
C VAL A 400 22.40 32.83 -18.66
N SER A 401 21.68 32.26 -19.62
CA SER A 401 20.46 32.83 -20.19
C SER A 401 19.32 32.96 -19.18
N TYR A 402 19.16 31.97 -18.29
CA TYR A 402 18.16 32.01 -17.24
C TYR A 402 18.47 33.11 -16.23
N THR A 403 19.72 33.20 -15.78
CA THR A 403 20.17 34.23 -14.83
C THR A 403 19.95 35.63 -15.39
N ILE A 404 20.27 35.85 -16.67
CA ILE A 404 20.02 37.13 -17.35
C ILE A 404 18.52 37.43 -17.42
N GLY A 405 17.69 36.46 -17.81
CA GLY A 405 16.24 36.64 -17.90
C GLY A 405 15.60 37.01 -16.56
N LEU A 406 16.02 36.33 -15.48
CA LEU A 406 15.53 36.61 -14.14
C LEU A 406 15.95 38.01 -13.65
N LEU A 407 17.20 38.42 -13.89
CA LEU A 407 17.68 39.77 -13.58
C LEU A 407 16.90 40.85 -14.33
N ILE A 408 16.60 40.64 -15.61
CA ILE A 408 15.79 41.56 -16.41
C ILE A 408 14.36 41.66 -15.87
N SER A 409 13.74 40.53 -15.52
CA SER A 409 12.37 40.52 -14.99
C SER A 409 12.22 41.22 -13.62
N LEU A 410 13.26 41.16 -12.78
CA LEU A 410 13.25 41.74 -11.43
C LEU A 410 13.71 43.21 -11.39
N TYR A 411 14.46 43.66 -12.41
CA TYR A 411 15.00 45.02 -12.47
C TYR A 411 13.91 46.09 -12.32
N GLY A 412 12.79 45.92 -13.03
CA GLY A 412 11.69 46.91 -13.03
C GLY A 412 11.02 47.07 -11.67
N SER A 413 10.63 45.96 -11.02
CA SER A 413 9.96 45.99 -9.72
C SER A 413 10.89 46.45 -8.61
N LEU A 414 12.16 46.04 -8.66
CA LEU A 414 13.17 46.41 -7.68
C LEU A 414 13.41 47.92 -7.61
N ILE A 415 13.44 48.61 -8.77
CA ILE A 415 13.65 50.06 -8.82
C ILE A 415 12.50 50.82 -8.16
N ILE A 416 11.26 50.44 -8.45
CA ILE A 416 10.07 51.11 -7.93
C ILE A 416 10.05 51.00 -6.40
N VAL A 417 10.26 49.80 -5.87
CA VAL A 417 10.28 49.54 -4.43
C VAL A 417 11.44 50.27 -3.75
N LEU A 418 12.65 50.21 -4.32
CA LEU A 418 13.81 50.88 -3.73
C LEU A 418 13.68 52.40 -3.73
N ARG A 419 13.08 52.99 -4.76
CA ARG A 419 12.78 54.44 -4.80
C ARG A 419 11.82 54.85 -3.69
N PHE A 420 10.79 54.04 -3.45
CA PHE A 420 9.85 54.27 -2.36
C PHE A 420 10.53 54.16 -0.99
N ILE A 421 11.31 53.11 -0.76
CA ILE A 421 12.03 52.87 0.50
C ILE A 421 13.08 53.96 0.77
N SER A 422 13.91 54.31 -0.21
CA SER A 422 14.99 55.30 -0.03
C SER A 422 14.42 56.67 0.34
N THR A 423 13.33 57.08 -0.32
CA THR A 423 12.65 58.34 -0.05
C THR A 423 12.02 58.35 1.34
N THR A 424 11.39 57.25 1.74
CA THR A 424 10.77 57.10 3.06
C THR A 424 11.81 57.13 4.18
N ILE A 425 12.91 56.39 4.04
CA ILE A 425 13.99 56.34 5.05
C ILE A 425 14.61 57.73 5.23
N VAL A 426 14.97 58.40 4.13
CA VAL A 426 15.54 59.75 4.22
C VAL A 426 14.53 60.75 4.78
N ASN A 427 13.23 60.57 4.49
CA ASN A 427 12.20 61.43 5.02
C ASN A 427 12.02 61.28 6.53
N ILE A 428 12.11 60.05 7.04
CA ILE A 428 12.06 59.75 8.47
C ILE A 428 13.34 60.22 9.16
N ALA A 429 14.52 59.93 8.58
CA ALA A 429 15.81 60.35 9.13
C ALA A 429 15.91 61.87 9.29
N SER A 430 15.46 62.64 8.29
CA SER A 430 15.45 64.11 8.40
C SER A 430 14.43 64.62 9.43
N LYS A 431 13.29 63.95 9.60
CA LYS A 431 12.30 64.29 10.64
C LYS A 431 12.85 64.01 12.05
N ILE A 432 13.66 62.97 12.22
CA ILE A 432 14.33 62.62 13.48
C ILE A 432 15.46 63.62 13.77
N GLU A 433 16.30 63.92 12.78
CA GLU A 433 17.39 64.91 12.90
C GLU A 433 16.85 66.29 13.28
N PHE A 434 15.76 66.74 12.64
CA PHE A 434 15.07 67.99 13.00
C PHE A 434 14.55 68.00 14.45
N ARG A 435 13.98 66.88 14.93
CA ARG A 435 13.52 66.76 16.33
C ARG A 435 14.68 66.77 17.34
N LEU A 436 15.85 66.25 16.96
CA LEU A 436 17.07 66.28 17.78
C LEU A 436 17.71 67.66 17.82
N THR A 437 17.66 68.45 16.73
CA THR A 437 18.25 69.80 16.68
C THR A 437 17.36 70.91 17.25
N ASN A 438 16.04 70.75 17.26
CA ASN A 438 15.09 71.76 17.77
C ASN A 438 14.57 71.51 19.19
N THR A 439 15.27 70.71 20.00
CA THR A 439 15.04 70.64 21.45
C THR A 439 16.11 71.46 22.19
N PRO A 440 15.89 72.78 22.44
CA PRO A 440 16.74 73.51 23.35
C PRO A 440 16.43 73.01 24.77
N ILE A 441 17.45 72.50 25.45
CA ILE A 441 17.55 72.46 26.92
C ILE A 441 16.32 71.82 27.61
N ASN A 442 16.18 70.50 27.50
CA ASN A 442 15.43 69.73 28.51
C ASN A 442 16.08 68.40 28.90
N PHE A 443 17.23 68.03 28.33
CA PHE A 443 17.97 66.85 28.79
C PHE A 443 18.65 67.10 30.16
N ALA A 444 19.14 68.32 30.40
CA ALA A 444 19.67 68.73 31.70
C ALA A 444 18.56 68.90 32.76
N TYR A 445 17.38 69.42 32.39
CA TYR A 445 16.24 69.53 33.30
C TYR A 445 15.58 68.17 33.59
N PHE A 446 15.57 67.24 32.61
CA PHE A 446 15.19 65.84 32.81
C PHE A 446 16.16 65.12 33.75
N MET A 447 17.48 65.32 33.59
CA MET A 447 18.50 64.78 34.51
C MET A 447 18.46 65.40 35.91
N ILE A 448 18.10 66.68 36.05
CA ILE A 448 17.95 67.35 37.37
C ILE A 448 16.63 66.98 38.06
N ARG A 449 15.55 66.74 37.30
CA ARG A 449 14.27 66.21 37.84
C ARG A 449 14.37 64.73 38.23
N MET A 450 15.23 63.95 37.56
CA MET A 450 15.57 62.57 37.93
C MET A 450 16.45 62.47 39.19
N ARG A 451 17.09 63.57 39.63
CA ARG A 451 17.87 63.61 40.88
C ARG A 451 17.06 64.04 42.11
N LYS A 452 15.83 64.53 41.93
CA LYS A 452 14.98 65.05 43.03
C LYS A 452 13.59 64.40 43.16
N SER A 453 13.27 63.38 42.38
CA SER A 453 12.12 62.52 42.62
C SER A 453 12.61 61.09 42.80
N GLY A 454 12.74 60.67 44.05
CA GLY A 454 12.91 59.27 44.38
C GLY A 454 11.64 58.52 43.99
N SER A 455 11.64 57.95 42.79
CA SER A 455 10.89 56.76 42.39
C SER A 455 11.14 56.50 40.90
N THR A 456 12.00 55.53 40.57
CA THR A 456 12.06 54.96 39.21
C THR A 456 12.25 53.45 39.29
N VAL A 457 11.14 52.73 39.18
CA VAL A 457 11.10 51.44 38.49
C VAL A 457 10.23 51.66 37.27
N VAL A 458 10.85 51.94 36.12
CA VAL A 458 10.21 51.84 34.80
C VAL A 458 11.23 51.27 33.80
N ASP A 459 11.17 49.94 33.75
CA ASP A 459 11.18 49.03 32.59
C ASP A 459 12.21 49.21 31.46
N TYR A 460 13.37 48.57 31.62
CA TYR A 460 14.37 48.29 30.59
C TYR A 460 14.04 47.06 29.72
N ARG A 461 12.81 46.53 29.75
CA ARG A 461 12.43 45.24 29.14
C ARG A 461 12.62 45.18 27.62
N ASN A 462 12.40 46.29 26.91
CA ASN A 462 12.50 46.32 25.44
C ASN A 462 13.93 46.41 24.88
N LEU A 463 14.89 46.92 25.68
CA LEU A 463 16.30 46.93 25.27
C LEU A 463 16.98 45.61 25.65
N ILE A 464 16.55 45.00 26.74
CA ILE A 464 16.98 43.68 27.17
C ILE A 464 16.50 42.62 26.17
N GLU A 465 15.24 42.63 25.73
CA GLU A 465 14.76 41.67 24.70
C GLU A 465 15.49 41.78 23.36
N LEU A 466 15.91 42.99 22.94
CA LEU A 466 16.66 43.16 21.69
C LEU A 466 18.10 42.64 21.81
N VAL A 467 18.72 42.82 22.97
CA VAL A 467 20.06 42.27 23.28
C VAL A 467 19.99 40.75 23.50
N GLN A 468 18.87 40.23 24.03
CA GLN A 468 18.65 38.80 24.25
C GLN A 468 18.39 38.05 22.94
N ILE A 469 17.65 38.65 21.99
CA ILE A 469 17.49 38.11 20.63
C ILE A 469 18.82 38.13 19.86
N ILE A 470 19.64 39.17 20.03
CA ILE A 470 20.98 39.23 19.40
C ILE A 470 21.93 38.21 20.05
N ALA A 471 21.86 37.99 21.37
CA ALA A 471 22.65 36.99 22.09
C ALA A 471 22.22 35.54 21.79
N GLU A 472 20.93 35.27 21.59
CA GLU A 472 20.42 33.95 21.17
C GLU A 472 20.80 33.60 19.73
N VAL A 473 20.87 34.60 18.84
CA VAL A 473 21.37 34.41 17.46
C VAL A 473 22.88 34.14 17.44
N ASP A 474 23.65 34.76 18.34
CA ASP A 474 25.11 34.54 18.46
C ASP A 474 25.42 33.17 19.11
N GLN A 475 24.65 32.75 20.14
CA GLN A 475 24.77 31.41 20.74
C GLN A 475 24.47 30.29 19.74
N PHE A 476 23.49 30.47 18.85
CA PHE A 476 23.13 29.48 17.84
C PHE A 476 24.22 29.28 16.77
N TYR A 477 25.03 30.31 16.48
CA TYR A 477 26.18 30.19 15.57
C TYR A 477 27.41 29.56 16.24
N THR A 478 27.58 29.71 17.55
CA THR A 478 28.73 29.13 18.28
C THR A 478 28.56 27.67 18.74
N GLN A 479 27.36 27.07 18.66
CA GLN A 479 27.10 25.72 19.19
C GLN A 479 26.86 24.64 18.11
N LYS A 480 27.70 24.63 17.06
CA LYS A 480 27.83 23.46 16.16
C LYS A 480 29.30 23.11 15.88
N SER A 481 30.03 22.84 16.96
CA SER A 481 31.28 22.08 16.95
C SER A 481 31.26 21.13 18.15
N GLY A 482 30.60 20.00 17.99
CA GLY A 482 30.55 18.94 18.99
C GLY A 482 29.97 17.67 18.38
N THR A 483 30.85 16.70 18.12
CA THR A 483 30.52 15.32 17.72
C THR A 483 29.82 14.58 18.85
N TYR A 484 28.68 13.97 18.55
CA TYR A 484 28.12 12.86 19.35
C TYR A 484 27.56 11.79 18.41
N GLN A 485 28.05 10.56 18.58
CA GLN A 485 27.38 9.34 18.11
C GLN A 485 26.41 8.86 19.19
N VAL A 486 25.17 8.54 18.80
CA VAL A 486 24.32 7.55 19.47
C VAL A 486 23.47 6.85 18.40
N GLU A 487 23.30 5.54 18.59
CA GLU A 487 22.68 4.53 17.74
C GLU A 487 21.17 4.73 17.45
N GLY A 488 20.75 4.28 16.27
CA GLY A 488 19.44 3.65 16.07
C GLY A 488 18.21 4.55 15.93
N SER A 489 18.05 5.22 14.78
CA SER A 489 16.78 5.35 14.02
C SER A 489 16.88 6.47 12.98
N ILE A 490 16.47 6.17 11.75
CA ILE A 490 16.52 7.08 10.60
C ILE A 490 15.28 7.97 10.64
N ILE A 491 15.46 9.29 10.82
CA ILE A 491 14.45 10.30 10.53
C ILE A 491 15.11 11.37 9.66
N ASN A 492 14.56 11.58 8.46
CA ASN A 492 15.08 12.48 7.44
C ASN A 492 15.10 13.95 7.90
N GLU A 493 16.27 14.59 7.79
CA GLU A 493 16.44 16.04 7.82
C GLU A 493 15.89 16.68 6.54
N THR A 494 14.65 17.14 6.57
CA THR A 494 14.16 18.15 5.63
C THR A 494 13.51 19.27 6.41
N ASN A 495 14.28 20.21 6.95
CA ASN A 495 13.77 21.54 7.37
C ASN A 495 14.84 22.61 7.67
N GLY A 496 15.95 22.63 6.92
CA GLY A 496 16.95 23.71 6.99
C GLY A 496 16.61 24.96 6.16
N GLN A 497 15.75 24.85 5.14
CA GLN A 497 15.47 25.94 4.20
C GLN A 497 14.21 26.77 4.54
N GLN A 498 13.21 26.18 5.20
CA GLN A 498 12.00 26.91 5.61
C GLN A 498 12.25 27.89 6.77
N SER A 499 13.24 27.61 7.63
CA SER A 499 13.57 28.44 8.79
C SER A 499 14.27 29.74 8.40
N VAL A 500 15.14 29.74 7.40
CA VAL A 500 15.83 30.95 6.92
C VAL A 500 14.87 31.88 6.18
N GLN A 501 13.96 31.33 5.37
CA GLN A 501 12.89 32.12 4.73
C GLN A 501 11.93 32.73 5.75
N TYR A 502 11.55 31.98 6.79
CA TYR A 502 10.68 32.47 7.87
C TYR A 502 11.34 33.57 8.70
N ILE A 503 12.63 33.44 9.03
CA ILE A 503 13.39 34.46 9.77
C ILE A 503 13.59 35.71 8.92
N TYR A 504 13.89 35.57 7.62
CA TYR A 504 14.03 36.72 6.72
C TYR A 504 12.69 37.45 6.55
N MET A 505 11.57 36.72 6.42
CA MET A 505 10.24 37.34 6.37
C MET A 505 9.83 37.99 7.68
N LYS A 506 10.16 37.42 8.84
CA LYS A 506 9.88 38.04 10.15
C LYS A 506 10.72 39.30 10.38
N VAL A 507 12.00 39.28 10.03
CA VAL A 507 12.89 40.46 10.16
C VAL A 507 12.42 41.58 9.24
N VAL A 508 12.07 41.27 7.98
CA VAL A 508 11.53 42.25 7.03
C VAL A 508 10.16 42.76 7.47
N SER A 509 9.27 41.89 7.99
CA SER A 509 7.95 42.26 8.52
C SER A 509 8.03 43.16 9.75
N VAL A 510 8.92 42.87 10.71
CA VAL A 510 9.12 43.70 11.92
C VAL A 510 9.77 45.05 11.58
N LEU A 511 10.70 45.07 10.61
CA LEU A 511 11.27 46.33 10.10
C LEU A 511 10.22 47.17 9.38
N PHE A 512 9.38 46.57 8.53
CA PHE A 512 8.30 47.29 7.84
C PHE A 512 7.21 47.78 8.80
N SER A 513 6.78 46.96 9.77
CA SER A 513 5.77 47.32 10.76
C SER A 513 6.22 48.47 11.67
N LYS A 514 7.48 48.48 12.12
CA LYS A 514 7.98 49.52 13.04
C LYS A 514 8.44 50.80 12.35
N VAL A 515 8.88 50.74 11.08
CA VAL A 515 9.11 51.94 10.25
C VAL A 515 7.78 52.64 9.91
N TYR A 516 6.69 51.88 9.75
CA TYR A 516 5.34 52.39 9.49
C TYR A 516 4.70 53.08 10.70
N ILE A 517 4.93 52.59 11.94
CA ILE A 517 4.43 53.22 13.18
C ILE A 517 5.03 54.63 13.43
N LEU A 518 6.17 54.94 12.81
CA LEU A 518 6.80 56.26 12.92
C LEU A 518 6.32 57.28 11.87
N ALA A 519 5.49 56.87 10.90
CA ALA A 519 5.07 57.68 9.76
C ALA A 519 3.55 57.95 9.72
N GLN A 520 3.12 58.84 10.63
CA GLN A 520 1.96 59.78 10.56
C GLN A 520 0.55 59.35 11.01
N PRO A 521 -0.25 60.32 11.54
CA PRO A 521 -1.67 60.17 11.86
C PRO A 521 -2.54 60.68 10.70
N ASN A 522 -3.31 59.79 10.06
CA ASN A 522 -4.70 59.97 9.62
C ASN A 522 -5.06 58.95 8.52
N LEU A 523 -6.24 58.36 8.69
CA LEU A 523 -6.84 57.28 7.91
C LEU A 523 -7.23 57.68 6.49
N ASN A 524 -7.02 56.78 5.52
CA ASN A 524 -8.07 56.08 4.76
C ASN A 524 -7.46 55.30 3.58
N LEU A 525 -6.91 54.12 3.86
CA LEU A 525 -6.56 53.12 2.83
C LEU A 525 -6.53 51.70 3.42
N PHE A 526 -7.45 51.43 4.34
CA PHE A 526 -7.43 50.23 5.20
C PHE A 526 -8.26 49.05 4.67
N HIS A 527 -8.95 49.19 3.52
CA HIS A 527 -9.87 48.14 3.05
C HIS A 527 -9.35 47.23 1.94
N ILE A 528 -8.16 47.45 1.36
CA ILE A 528 -7.65 46.60 0.25
C ILE A 528 -6.50 45.67 0.70
N ALA A 529 -5.77 46.01 1.77
CA ALA A 529 -4.66 45.18 2.27
C ALA A 529 -5.09 44.05 3.22
N LEU A 530 -6.25 44.19 3.89
CA LEU A 530 -6.78 43.16 4.79
C LEU A 530 -7.41 41.97 4.04
N ASP A 531 -7.96 42.20 2.84
CA ASP A 531 -8.52 41.12 2.03
C ASP A 531 -7.44 40.21 1.42
N TYR A 532 -6.24 40.75 1.16
CA TYR A 532 -5.11 39.96 0.63
C TYR A 532 -4.46 39.06 1.69
N LEU A 533 -4.41 39.49 2.97
CA LEU A 533 -3.91 38.69 4.09
C LEU A 533 -4.92 37.64 4.59
N SER A 534 -6.22 37.93 4.44
CA SER A 534 -7.32 37.01 4.71
C SER A 534 -7.30 35.77 3.79
N CYS A 535 -6.99 35.93 2.50
CA CYS A 535 -6.93 34.82 1.54
C CYS A 535 -5.77 33.84 1.80
N THR A 536 -4.63 34.32 2.31
CA THR A 536 -3.49 33.44 2.65
C THR A 536 -3.70 32.63 3.93
N SER A 537 -4.54 33.11 4.86
CA SER A 537 -4.91 32.41 6.09
C SER A 537 -5.89 31.25 5.82
N GLN A 538 -6.86 31.45 4.92
CA GLN A 538 -7.87 30.45 4.60
C GLN A 538 -7.35 29.26 3.78
N THR A 539 -6.21 29.40 3.11
CA THR A 539 -5.59 28.32 2.32
C THR A 539 -4.75 27.37 3.19
N ILE A 540 -4.32 27.81 4.38
CA ILE A 540 -3.53 26.99 5.32
C ILE A 540 -4.44 26.25 6.33
N SER A 541 -5.66 26.72 6.56
CA SER A 541 -6.64 26.07 7.46
C SER A 541 -7.44 24.92 6.83
N LYS A 542 -7.29 24.63 5.54
CA LYS A 542 -8.05 23.55 4.85
C LYS A 542 -7.35 22.19 4.76
N ASN A 543 -6.11 22.05 5.24
CA ASN A 543 -5.34 20.81 5.16
C ASN A 543 -5.05 20.11 6.49
N VAL A 544 -5.78 20.44 7.56
CA VAL A 544 -5.74 19.65 8.81
C VAL A 544 -7.17 19.39 9.27
N ASN A 545 -7.78 18.38 8.68
CA ASN A 545 -8.92 17.69 9.26
C ASN A 545 -8.88 16.24 8.78
N VAL A 546 -8.23 15.38 9.57
CA VAL A 546 -8.43 13.93 9.50
C VAL A 546 -8.79 13.48 10.91
N GLN A 547 -9.96 12.86 10.98
CA GLN A 547 -10.58 12.27 12.14
C GLN A 547 -9.71 11.14 12.71
N LEU A 548 -9.59 11.11 14.04
CA LEU A 548 -9.23 9.91 14.78
C LEU A 548 -10.51 9.38 15.44
N THR A 549 -11.03 8.30 14.88
CA THR A 549 -12.05 7.43 15.50
C THR A 549 -11.55 5.99 15.42
N LEU A 550 -11.37 5.41 16.61
CA LEU A 550 -11.55 4.00 17.01
C LEU A 550 -10.95 2.87 16.15
N ALA A 551 -9.92 2.22 16.71
CA ALA A 551 -9.91 0.79 17.02
C ALA A 551 -9.00 0.56 18.25
#